data_AF-A0A5B7EJF0-F1
#
_entry.id   AF-A0A5B7EJF0-F1
#
_cell.length_a   1.000
_cell.length_b   1.000
_cell.length_c   1.000
_cell.angle_alpha   90.00
_cell.angle_beta   90.00
_cell.angle_gamma   90.00
#
_symmetry.space_group_name_H-M   'P 1'
#
loop_
_entity.id
_entity.type
_entity.pdbx_description
1 polymer ?
#
loop_
_entity_poly.entity_id
_entity_poly.type
_entity_poly.pdbx_seq_one_letter_code
_entity_poly.pdbx_strand_id
1 'polypeptide(L)'
;MPKKSQERKGHFRRLVKAQLHPFCNASTKAYAVVTYIKLQDNTGFIHCSFLMACTRLAPIKAMSIPQLELCAVVLAAGADAKLRWELSLLIMSSTFWTASTTVLLHYIASPSKRFRTFVANHLGLIHRLSSPQQWRHVTSGDNPADDATRGLSA
;
A
#
# COMPACT_ATOMS: atom_id res chain seq x y z
N MET A 1 6.21 -28.20 33.85
CA MET A 1 5.01 -27.36 33.98
C MET A 1 4.93 -26.41 32.80
N PRO A 2 4.20 -26.73 31.72
CA PRO A 2 4.13 -25.88 30.53
C PRO A 2 3.09 -24.76 30.73
N LYS A 3 3.51 -23.52 30.51
CA LYS A 3 2.64 -22.33 30.50
C LYS A 3 1.74 -22.39 29.26
N LYS A 4 0.43 -22.52 29.46
CA LYS A 4 -0.59 -22.27 28.42
C LYS A 4 -0.54 -20.78 28.06
N SER A 5 -0.03 -20.45 26.88
CA SER A 5 -0.25 -19.17 26.22
C SER A 5 -1.72 -19.08 25.85
N GLN A 6 -2.49 -18.48 26.75
CA GLN A 6 -3.91 -18.26 26.61
C GLN A 6 -4.12 -17.19 25.53
N GLU A 7 -4.45 -17.62 24.31
CA GLU A 7 -5.02 -16.77 23.26
C GLU A 7 -6.21 -16.03 23.87
N ARG A 8 -6.03 -14.74 24.16
CA ARG A 8 -7.14 -13.86 24.49
C ARG A 8 -7.92 -13.63 23.20
N LYS A 9 -8.88 -14.52 22.90
CA LYS A 9 -10.00 -14.22 22.00
C LYS A 9 -10.88 -13.16 22.67
N GLY A 10 -10.36 -11.93 22.75
CA GLY A 10 -11.16 -10.77 23.08
C GLY A 10 -12.23 -10.64 22.00
N HIS A 11 -13.50 -10.70 22.40
CA HIS A 11 -14.61 -10.54 21.48
C HIS A 11 -14.47 -9.17 20.81
N PHE A 12 -14.15 -9.13 19.51
CA PHE A 12 -14.13 -7.89 18.75
C PHE A 12 -15.54 -7.32 18.78
N ARG A 13 -15.70 -6.17 19.45
CA ARG A 13 -17.03 -5.62 19.74
C ARG A 13 -17.56 -4.87 18.53
N ARG A 14 -18.00 -3.64 18.73
CA ARG A 14 -18.51 -2.76 17.68
C ARG A 14 -17.34 -2.09 16.99
N LEU A 15 -17.21 -2.31 15.69
CA LEU A 15 -16.29 -1.58 14.83
C LEU A 15 -16.63 -0.09 14.86
N VAL A 16 -15.66 0.75 15.22
CA VAL A 16 -15.80 2.22 15.16
C VAL A 16 -14.96 2.85 14.08
N LYS A 17 -13.84 2.21 13.69
CA LYS A 17 -12.94 2.75 12.68
C LYS A 17 -12.28 1.64 11.87
N ALA A 18 -12.32 1.77 10.55
CA ALA A 18 -11.61 0.93 9.61
C ALA A 18 -10.69 1.80 8.74
N GLN A 19 -9.43 1.38 8.61
CA GLN A 19 -8.42 2.07 7.82
C GLN A 19 -7.69 1.08 6.92
N LEU A 20 -7.40 1.48 5.68
CA LEU A 20 -6.57 0.70 4.77
C LEU A 20 -5.13 1.17 4.83
N HIS A 21 -4.22 0.20 4.75
CA HIS A 21 -2.78 0.42 4.70
C HIS A 21 -2.18 -0.34 3.51
N PRO A 22 -2.23 0.23 2.30
CA PRO A 22 -1.55 -0.32 1.13
C PRO A 22 -0.05 -0.02 1.19
N PHE A 23 0.77 -1.05 1.11
CA PHE A 23 2.22 -1.00 1.01
C PHE A 23 2.63 -1.37 -0.39
N CYS A 24 3.40 -0.53 -1.08
CA CYS A 24 3.85 -0.82 -2.44
C CYS A 24 5.37 -0.85 -2.55
N ASN A 25 5.86 -1.67 -3.48
CA ASN A 25 7.27 -1.74 -3.82
C ASN A 25 7.45 -2.07 -5.30
N ALA A 26 8.65 -1.82 -5.81
CA ALA A 26 9.06 -2.24 -7.14
C ALA A 26 10.51 -2.72 -7.15
N SER A 27 10.77 -3.69 -8.02
CA SER A 27 12.09 -4.19 -8.39
C SER A 27 12.19 -4.28 -9.91
N THR A 28 13.37 -4.61 -10.43
CA THR A 28 13.55 -4.88 -11.87
C THR A 28 12.74 -6.09 -12.37
N LYS A 29 12.24 -6.95 -11.47
CA LYS A 29 11.51 -8.17 -11.81
C LYS A 29 9.99 -7.97 -11.75
N ALA A 30 9.51 -7.21 -10.78
CA ALA A 30 8.08 -7.04 -10.52
C ALA A 30 7.81 -5.77 -9.69
N TYR A 31 6.56 -5.33 -9.71
CA TYR A 31 6.03 -4.33 -8.79
C TYR A 31 4.77 -4.87 -8.13
N ALA A 32 4.55 -4.52 -6.87
CA ALA A 32 3.49 -5.12 -6.07
C ALA A 32 2.88 -4.14 -5.08
N VAL A 33 1.69 -4.48 -4.62
CA VAL A 33 1.04 -3.89 -3.45
C VAL A 33 0.55 -4.99 -2.51
N VAL A 34 0.75 -4.77 -1.21
CA VAL A 34 0.19 -5.57 -0.12
C VAL A 34 -0.65 -4.64 0.75
N THR A 35 -1.93 -4.95 0.90
CA THR A 35 -2.87 -4.12 1.67
C THR A 35 -3.28 -4.81 2.95
N TYR A 36 -3.10 -4.11 4.06
CA TYR A 36 -3.63 -4.49 5.36
C TYR A 36 -4.85 -3.62 5.70
N ILE A 37 -5.76 -4.18 6.49
CA ILE A 37 -6.84 -3.43 7.13
C ILE A 37 -6.57 -3.32 8.63
N LYS A 38 -6.68 -2.10 9.14
CA LYS A 38 -6.62 -1.79 10.57
C LYS A 38 -8.04 -1.48 11.05
N LEU A 39 -8.54 -2.32 11.94
CA LEU A 39 -9.85 -2.20 12.56
C LEU A 39 -9.67 -1.79 14.01
N GLN A 40 -10.47 -0.83 14.46
CA GLN A 40 -10.51 -0.39 15.84
C GLN A 40 -11.94 -0.51 16.36
N ASP A 41 -12.10 -1.09 17.54
CA ASP A 41 -13.38 -1.19 18.23
C ASP A 41 -13.64 0.00 19.17
N ASN A 42 -14.83 0.03 19.75
CA ASN A 42 -15.24 1.07 20.70
C ASN A 42 -14.49 1.07 22.04
N THR A 43 -13.68 0.03 22.33
CA THR A 43 -12.80 -0.02 23.51
C THR A 43 -11.39 0.47 23.21
N GLY A 44 -11.09 0.72 21.93
CA GLY A 44 -9.76 1.07 21.46
C GLY A 44 -8.89 -0.14 21.10
N PHE A 45 -9.43 -1.36 21.13
CA PHE A 45 -8.72 -2.54 20.69
C PHE A 45 -8.46 -2.47 19.18
N ILE A 46 -7.21 -2.68 18.78
CA ILE A 46 -6.76 -2.64 17.38
C ILE A 46 -6.55 -4.07 16.89
N HIS A 47 -7.19 -4.40 15.77
CA HIS A 47 -6.96 -5.63 15.03
C HIS A 47 -6.45 -5.28 13.63
N CYS A 48 -5.29 -5.81 13.27
CA CYS A 48 -4.74 -5.68 11.92
C CYS A 48 -4.83 -7.02 11.20
N SER A 49 -5.30 -7.01 9.96
CA SER A 49 -5.40 -8.23 9.15
C SER A 49 -4.91 -7.98 7.73
N PHE A 50 -4.27 -8.99 7.15
CA PHE A 50 -3.95 -9.01 5.74
C PHE A 50 -5.26 -9.06 4.94
N LEU A 51 -5.37 -8.21 3.92
CA LEU A 51 -6.58 -8.11 3.11
C LEU A 51 -6.35 -8.57 1.67
N MET A 52 -5.27 -8.10 1.04
CA MET A 52 -4.97 -8.43 -0.36
C MET A 52 -3.48 -8.26 -0.65
N ALA A 53 -2.94 -9.09 -1.53
CA ALA A 53 -1.69 -8.85 -2.24
C ALA A 53 -1.92 -8.89 -3.75
N CYS A 54 -1.27 -8.00 -4.48
CA CYS A 54 -1.30 -7.99 -5.94
C CYS A 54 0.10 -7.70 -6.47
N THR A 55 0.62 -8.61 -7.29
CA THR A 55 1.94 -8.50 -7.93
C THR A 55 1.77 -8.47 -9.44
N ARG A 56 2.57 -7.64 -10.11
CA ARG A 56 2.67 -7.56 -11.57
C ARG A 56 4.13 -7.69 -11.99
N LEU A 57 4.39 -8.53 -12.99
CA LEU A 57 5.72 -8.66 -13.57
C LEU A 57 6.13 -7.36 -14.24
N ALA A 58 7.42 -7.03 -14.15
CA ALA A 58 7.99 -5.92 -14.90
C ALA A 58 7.82 -6.18 -16.41
N PRO A 59 7.46 -5.17 -17.21
CA PRO A 59 7.29 -5.36 -18.65
C PRO A 59 8.57 -5.83 -19.33
N ILE A 60 8.41 -6.63 -20.40
CA ILE A 60 9.54 -7.10 -21.24
C ILE A 60 10.32 -5.91 -21.80
N LYS A 61 9.62 -4.83 -22.18
CA LYS A 61 10.26 -3.57 -22.53
C LYS A 61 10.86 -2.96 -21.27
N ALA A 62 12.18 -2.79 -21.28
CA ALA A 62 12.92 -2.23 -20.16
C ALA A 62 12.32 -0.90 -19.69
N MET A 63 12.04 -0.83 -18.40
CA MET A 63 11.64 0.38 -17.67
C MET A 63 12.67 0.67 -16.59
N SER A 64 12.86 1.95 -16.28
CA SER A 64 13.74 2.31 -15.16
C SER A 64 13.08 2.00 -13.81
N ILE A 65 13.88 1.80 -12.77
CA ILE A 65 13.37 1.60 -11.40
C ILE A 65 12.36 2.70 -11.00
N PRO A 66 12.62 4.01 -11.20
CA PRO A 66 11.63 5.05 -10.86
C PRO A 66 10.30 4.93 -11.60
N GLN A 67 10.29 4.40 -12.83
CA GLN A 67 9.04 4.15 -13.56
C GLN A 67 8.27 2.98 -12.97
N LEU A 68 8.97 1.91 -12.57
CA LEU A 68 8.37 0.74 -11.94
C LEU A 68 7.83 1.08 -10.55
N GLU A 69 8.55 1.90 -9.77
CA GLU A 69 8.07 2.43 -8.50
C GLU A 69 6.80 3.28 -8.68
N LEU A 70 6.74 4.10 -9.73
CA LEU A 70 5.53 4.87 -10.05
C LEU A 70 4.36 3.98 -10.45
N CYS A 71 4.61 2.88 -11.18
CA CYS A 71 3.61 1.85 -11.45
C CYS A 71 3.10 1.19 -10.16
N ALA A 72 3.98 0.90 -9.20
CA ALA A 72 3.60 0.34 -7.89
C ALA A 72 2.66 1.27 -7.11
N VAL A 73 2.95 2.57 -7.14
CA VAL A 73 2.14 3.62 -6.50
C VAL A 73 0.76 3.73 -7.16
N VAL A 74 0.68 3.70 -8.50
CA VAL A 74 -0.61 3.64 -9.20
C VAL A 74 -1.38 2.37 -8.85
N LEU A 75 -0.70 1.22 -8.79
CA LEU A 75 -1.32 -0.05 -8.41
C LEU A 75 -1.92 0.01 -7.01
N ALA A 76 -1.22 0.63 -6.05
CA ALA A 76 -1.72 0.80 -4.69
C ALA A 76 -2.94 1.71 -4.60
N ALA A 77 -2.94 2.85 -5.29
CA ALA A 77 -4.09 3.74 -5.34
C ALA A 77 -5.31 3.07 -5.99
N GLY A 78 -5.10 2.28 -7.05
CA GLY A 78 -6.14 1.49 -7.69
C GLY A 78 -6.69 0.38 -6.80
N ALA A 79 -5.81 -0.34 -6.09
CA ALA A 79 -6.20 -1.39 -5.14
C ALA A 79 -7.05 -0.82 -4.00
N ASP A 80 -6.66 0.32 -3.43
CA ASP A 80 -7.44 1.02 -2.40
C ASP A 80 -8.84 1.40 -2.88
N ALA A 81 -8.93 2.01 -4.07
CA ALA A 81 -10.22 2.38 -4.67
C ALA A 81 -11.12 1.16 -4.91
N LYS A 82 -10.54 0.04 -5.39
CA LYS A 82 -11.28 -1.21 -5.58
C LYS A 82 -11.76 -1.80 -4.26
N LEU A 83 -10.92 -1.84 -3.23
CA LEU A 83 -11.29 -2.35 -1.92
C LEU A 83 -12.37 -1.50 -1.25
N ARG A 84 -12.31 -0.18 -1.36
CA ARG A 84 -13.38 0.72 -0.87
C ARG A 84 -14.72 0.47 -1.55
N TRP A 85 -14.71 0.07 -2.82
CA TRP A 85 -15.92 -0.23 -3.58
C TRP A 85 -16.50 -1.62 -3.22
N GLU A 86 -15.65 -2.63 -3.09
CA GLU A 86 -16.08 -4.01 -2.88
C GLU A 86 -16.37 -4.35 -1.40
N LEU A 87 -15.69 -3.68 -0.46
CA LEU A 87 -15.91 -3.95 0.95
C LEU A 87 -17.22 -3.32 1.40
N SER A 88 -18.10 -4.13 1.99
CA SER A 88 -19.29 -3.67 2.72
C SER A 88 -18.94 -3.06 4.09
N LEU A 89 -17.82 -2.34 4.18
CA LEU A 89 -17.31 -1.67 5.36
C LEU A 89 -17.06 -0.21 5.06
N LEU A 90 -17.43 0.68 5.98
CA LEU A 90 -17.11 2.10 5.86
C LEU A 90 -15.61 2.33 6.16
N ILE A 91 -14.79 2.37 5.11
CA ILE A 91 -13.37 2.71 5.22
C ILE A 91 -13.23 4.23 5.43
N MET A 92 -12.79 4.62 6.63
CA MET A 92 -12.70 6.03 7.00
C MET A 92 -11.49 6.73 6.38
N SER A 93 -10.39 6.01 6.17
CA SER A 93 -9.14 6.60 5.69
C SER A 93 -8.20 5.54 5.12
N SER A 94 -7.28 5.97 4.26
CA SER A 94 -6.17 5.12 3.79
C SER A 94 -4.85 5.84 3.99
N THR A 95 -3.83 5.10 4.41
CA THR A 95 -2.43 5.55 4.47
C THR A 95 -1.61 4.66 3.56
N PHE A 96 -1.00 5.26 2.53
CA PHE A 96 -0.20 4.54 1.55
C PHE A 96 1.28 4.55 1.96
N TRP A 97 1.95 3.43 1.79
CA TRP A 97 3.34 3.26 2.17
C TRP A 97 4.18 2.88 0.96
N THR A 98 5.30 3.58 0.76
CA THR A 98 6.27 3.30 -0.31
C THR A 98 7.68 3.24 0.27
N ALA A 99 8.50 2.32 -0.24
CA ALA A 99 9.93 2.28 0.07
C ALA A 99 10.79 3.24 -0.78
N SER A 100 10.18 3.91 -1.76
CA SER A 100 10.88 4.91 -2.59
C SER A 100 10.66 6.32 -2.05
N THR A 101 11.70 6.87 -1.41
CA THR A 101 11.75 8.30 -1.04
C THR A 101 11.68 9.20 -2.27
N THR A 102 12.26 8.77 -3.39
CA THR A 102 12.25 9.52 -4.66
C THR A 102 10.83 9.71 -5.17
N VAL A 103 10.02 8.64 -5.21
CA VAL A 103 8.63 8.77 -5.69
C VAL A 103 7.80 9.65 -4.76
N LEU A 104 7.96 9.47 -3.45
CA LEU A 104 7.24 10.25 -2.46
C LEU A 104 7.55 11.75 -2.56
N LEU A 105 8.83 12.12 -2.55
CA LEU A 105 9.27 13.52 -2.47
C LEU A 105 9.21 14.24 -3.83
N HIS A 106 9.59 13.56 -4.92
CA HIS A 106 9.77 14.25 -6.21
C HIS A 106 8.58 14.15 -7.16
N TYR A 107 7.74 13.11 -7.03
CA TYR A 107 6.57 12.95 -7.89
C TYR A 107 5.29 13.33 -7.14
N ILE A 108 4.99 12.67 -6.02
CA ILE A 108 3.70 12.84 -5.34
C ILE A 108 3.58 14.21 -4.66
N ALA A 109 4.65 14.70 -4.04
CA ALA A 109 4.63 15.97 -3.31
C ALA A 109 4.87 17.22 -4.18
N SER A 110 5.13 17.07 -5.49
CA SER A 110 5.51 18.18 -6.37
C SER A 110 4.34 18.64 -7.25
N PRO A 111 3.65 19.76 -6.93
CA PRO A 111 2.45 20.21 -7.65
C PRO A 111 2.73 20.79 -9.04
N SER A 112 3.97 21.18 -9.34
CA SER A 112 4.29 22.01 -10.52
C SER A 112 5.63 21.65 -11.15
N LYS A 113 5.70 20.45 -11.75
CA LYS A 113 6.83 20.05 -12.60
C LYS A 113 6.36 19.61 -13.98
N ARG A 114 7.09 20.03 -15.00
CA ARG A 114 6.86 19.61 -16.39
C ARG A 114 7.42 18.19 -16.56
N PHE A 115 6.60 17.19 -16.23
CA PHE A 115 6.98 15.79 -16.35
C PHE A 115 6.81 15.28 -17.79
N ARG A 116 7.57 14.25 -18.14
CA ARG A 116 7.32 13.47 -19.38
C ARG A 116 5.93 12.83 -19.29
N THR A 117 5.28 12.63 -20.43
CA THR A 117 3.89 12.14 -20.55
C THR A 117 3.60 10.89 -19.70
N PHE A 118 4.53 9.93 -19.66
CA PHE A 118 4.39 8.72 -18.82
C PHE A 118 4.16 9.08 -17.34
N VAL A 119 5.04 9.92 -16.78
CA VAL A 119 4.99 10.30 -15.37
C VAL A 119 3.77 11.19 -15.08
N ALA A 120 3.48 12.15 -15.98
CA ALA A 120 2.32 13.03 -15.84
C ALA A 120 1.00 12.25 -15.81
N ASN A 121 0.83 11.26 -16.70
CA ASN A 121 -0.37 10.43 -16.74
C ASN A 121 -0.53 9.61 -15.45
N HIS A 122 0.54 8.99 -14.95
CA HIS A 122 0.49 8.21 -13.71
C HIS A 122 0.21 9.10 -12.49
N LEU A 123 0.83 10.28 -12.42
CA LEU A 123 0.53 11.25 -11.35
C LEU A 123 -0.92 11.75 -11.39
N GLY A 124 -1.48 11.97 -12.58
CA GLY A 124 -2.90 12.30 -12.72
C GLY A 124 -3.82 11.20 -12.16
N LEU A 125 -3.47 9.92 -12.36
CA LEU A 125 -4.20 8.80 -11.72
C LEU A 125 -4.05 8.83 -10.20
N ILE A 126 -2.83 9.02 -9.69
CA ILE A 126 -2.54 9.03 -8.25
C ILE A 126 -3.31 10.16 -7.57
N HIS A 127 -3.28 11.38 -8.10
CA HIS A 127 -3.99 12.54 -7.53
C HIS A 127 -5.50 12.46 -7.66
N ARG A 128 -6.03 11.72 -8.65
CA ARG A 128 -7.48 11.45 -8.74
C ARG A 128 -7.94 10.44 -7.69
N LEU A 129 -7.09 9.48 -7.34
CA LEU A 129 -7.45 8.35 -6.46
C LEU A 129 -6.99 8.55 -5.00
N SER A 130 -6.06 9.47 -4.75
CA SER A 130 -5.46 9.71 -3.43
C SER A 130 -4.95 11.14 -3.29
N SER A 131 -4.78 11.58 -2.05
CA SER A 131 -4.16 12.86 -1.71
C SER A 131 -2.68 12.69 -1.36
N PRO A 132 -1.78 13.62 -1.74
CA PRO A 132 -0.36 13.55 -1.39
C PRO A 132 -0.07 13.33 0.10
N GLN A 133 -0.90 13.90 0.98
CA GLN A 133 -0.76 13.82 2.44
C GLN A 133 -1.01 12.41 3.01
N GLN A 134 -1.63 11.52 2.22
CA GLN A 134 -1.88 10.13 2.62
C GLN A 134 -0.65 9.23 2.42
N TRP A 135 0.36 9.71 1.69
CA TRP A 135 1.55 8.92 1.36
C TRP A 135 2.64 9.08 2.41
N ARG A 136 3.25 7.96 2.78
CA ARG A 136 4.30 7.85 3.79
C ARG A 136 5.44 6.97 3.28
N HIS A 137 6.64 7.22 3.79
CA HIS A 137 7.79 6.38 3.54
C HIS A 137 7.84 5.22 4.55
N VAL A 138 8.24 4.04 4.09
CA VAL A 138 8.56 2.86 4.92
C VAL A 138 9.90 2.29 4.45
N THR A 139 10.74 1.83 5.36
CA THR A 139 12.00 1.14 5.06
C THR A 139 11.73 -0.19 4.35
N SER A 140 12.58 -0.60 3.40
CA SER A 140 12.35 -1.85 2.62
C SER A 140 12.22 -3.10 3.50
N GLY A 141 12.97 -3.19 4.61
CA GLY A 141 12.89 -4.33 5.53
C GLY A 141 11.57 -4.43 6.30
N ASP A 142 10.83 -3.32 6.43
CA ASP A 142 9.51 -3.26 7.08
C ASP A 142 8.37 -3.17 6.05
N ASN A 143 8.70 -3.28 4.75
CA ASN A 143 7.74 -3.20 3.67
C ASN A 143 7.33 -4.61 3.22
N PRO A 144 6.11 -5.09 3.54
CA PRO A 144 5.67 -6.44 3.16
C PRO A 144 5.56 -6.63 1.64
N ALA A 145 5.54 -5.56 0.85
CA ALA A 145 5.58 -5.66 -0.61
C ALA A 145 6.99 -5.96 -1.15
N ASP A 146 8.05 -5.88 -0.35
CA ASP A 146 9.40 -6.23 -0.78
C ASP A 146 9.52 -7.72 -1.14
N ASP A 147 9.00 -8.60 -0.27
CA ASP A 147 8.88 -10.05 -0.51
C ASP A 147 8.17 -10.37 -1.83
N ALA A 148 7.08 -9.64 -2.10
CA ALA A 148 6.27 -9.80 -3.31
C ALA A 148 6.97 -9.35 -4.60
N THR A 149 8.06 -8.58 -4.49
CA THR A 149 8.81 -8.04 -5.65
C THR A 149 10.17 -8.69 -5.88
N ARG A 150 10.79 -9.25 -4.83
CA ARG A 150 12.10 -9.93 -4.94
C ARG A 150 11.98 -11.45 -4.99
N GLY A 151 10.87 -11.99 -4.51
CA GLY A 151 10.67 -13.41 -4.29
C GLY A 151 11.24 -13.83 -2.92
N LEU A 152 10.67 -14.89 -2.36
CA LEU A 152 11.17 -15.53 -1.15
C LEU A 152 12.04 -16.71 -1.54
N SER A 153 13.15 -16.90 -0.82
CA SER A 153 13.91 -18.15 -0.89
C SER A 153 13.05 -19.28 -0.33
N ALA A 154 13.01 -20.42 -1.03
CA ALA A 154 12.28 -21.62 -0.62
C ALA A 154 13.03 -22.39 0.47
#